data_AF-A0A945JLP5-F1
#
_entry.id   AF-A0A945JLP5-F1
#
_cell.length_a   1.000
_cell.length_b   1.000
_cell.length_c   1.000
_cell.angle_alpha   90.00
_cell.angle_beta   90.00
_cell.angle_gamma   90.00
#
_symmetry.space_group_name_H-M   'P 1'
#
loop_
_entity.id
_entity.type
_entity.pdbx_description
1 polymer ?
#
loop_
_entity_poly.entity_id
_entity_poly.type
_entity_poly.pdbx_seq_one_letter_code
_entity_poly.pdbx_strand_id
1 'polypeptide(L)'
;EKIFQKSLIEKELNNLGQGSIDPSRIVFDFHHHSHAASAFYPSPFQKAAILIMDGVGEWATTSCGIGDGEKLELTREIRFPHSLGLLYSAFTYYLGFKVNDGEYKVMGLAPYGAPTFVDQIRDNLIDIRDDGSFWLDMQYFDYCTGLTMTNKKFDDLFGGPPRNPAAPLTQRDMDLARSVQVVTEEAVLALARALHRETGMADLCLAGGVALNCVANGRLLREGPFDRIWIQPAAGDAGGAIGAALAVNHLLAGVPRPAPDGRDGMKGAYLGPAYDSDEIRGFLDGVGASYDEPGEEGFYDTVSAALAGEKIVGWFQGRSEFGPRALGNRSILGDARSERMQSMLNLKIKYRESFRPFAPAVLSEDTADYFGLEGDSPYMLVVAPVREERRTIPAEGECTANGLDKLMQIRSDVPAITHVDYSARVQTVDGVANPQFRRLLEAYKARTGYGLLVNTSFNVRDEPIVCSPEDAWRCFMATEMDMLAIGPFVLHKENQ
;
A
#
# COMPACT_ATOMS: atom_id res chain seq x y z
N GLU A 1 -33.08 -8.98 -4.68
CA GLU A 1 -31.86 -9.69 -4.23
C GLU A 1 -31.64 -9.66 -2.72
N LYS A 2 -31.64 -8.51 -2.03
CA LYS A 2 -31.30 -8.43 -0.59
C LYS A 2 -32.13 -9.32 0.37
N ILE A 3 -33.38 -9.67 0.05
CA ILE A 3 -34.24 -10.52 0.91
C ILE A 3 -33.83 -12.00 0.88
N PHE A 4 -33.20 -12.47 -0.21
CA PHE A 4 -32.85 -13.89 -0.41
C PHE A 4 -31.33 -14.14 -0.34
N GLN A 5 -30.56 -13.23 0.26
CA GLN A 5 -29.10 -13.34 0.31
C GLN A 5 -28.61 -14.65 0.92
N LYS A 6 -29.14 -15.08 2.08
CA LYS A 6 -28.71 -16.35 2.70
C LYS A 6 -29.00 -17.56 1.82
N SER A 7 -30.19 -17.63 1.23
CA SER A 7 -30.56 -18.74 0.34
C SER A 7 -29.73 -18.76 -0.94
N LEU A 8 -29.36 -17.58 -1.47
CA LEU A 8 -28.46 -17.48 -2.61
C LEU A 8 -27.05 -17.96 -2.23
N ILE A 9 -26.50 -17.49 -1.11
CA ILE A 9 -25.18 -17.91 -0.61
C ILE A 9 -25.16 -19.42 -0.37
N GLU A 10 -26.16 -19.96 0.32
CA GLU A 10 -26.31 -21.40 0.54
C GLU A 10 -26.28 -22.18 -0.77
N LYS A 11 -27.12 -21.78 -1.74
CA LYS A 11 -27.20 -22.44 -3.04
C LYS A 11 -25.85 -22.43 -3.77
N GLU A 12 -25.20 -21.27 -3.84
CA GLU A 12 -23.92 -21.14 -4.57
C GLU A 12 -22.79 -21.88 -3.86
N LEU A 13 -22.74 -21.88 -2.52
CA LEU A 13 -21.75 -22.67 -1.78
C LEU A 13 -21.98 -24.18 -1.93
N ASN A 14 -23.24 -24.63 -1.95
CA ASN A 14 -23.58 -26.03 -2.21
C ASN A 14 -23.18 -26.46 -3.65
N ASN A 15 -23.23 -25.54 -4.61
CA ASN A 15 -22.77 -25.79 -6.00
C ASN A 15 -21.25 -25.99 -6.10
N LEU A 16 -20.46 -25.56 -5.12
CA LEU A 16 -19.00 -25.77 -5.10
C LEU A 16 -18.59 -27.21 -4.74
N GLY A 17 -19.56 -28.08 -4.43
CA GLY A 17 -19.28 -29.49 -4.12
C GLY A 17 -18.60 -29.71 -2.76
N GLN A 18 -18.64 -28.72 -1.86
CA GLN A 18 -18.01 -28.75 -0.53
C GLN A 18 -18.93 -29.33 0.56
N GLY A 19 -20.03 -29.98 0.17
CA GLY A 19 -21.08 -30.46 1.07
C GLY A 19 -22.21 -29.46 1.26
N SER A 20 -23.22 -29.86 2.05
CA SER A 20 -24.37 -29.02 2.39
C SER A 20 -24.02 -28.00 3.49
N ILE A 21 -24.22 -26.71 3.21
CA ILE A 21 -24.05 -25.62 4.17
C ILE A 21 -25.34 -25.48 4.99
N ASP A 22 -25.22 -25.46 6.32
CA ASP A 22 -26.33 -25.09 7.20
C ASP A 22 -26.54 -23.55 7.18
N PRO A 23 -27.70 -23.04 6.73
CA PRO A 23 -27.96 -21.60 6.63
C PRO A 23 -27.89 -20.86 7.97
N SER A 24 -28.07 -21.56 9.09
CA SER A 24 -27.94 -20.97 10.43
C SER A 24 -26.49 -20.56 10.74
N ARG A 25 -25.51 -21.15 10.05
CA ARG A 25 -24.08 -20.84 10.17
C ARG A 25 -23.65 -19.67 9.28
N ILE A 26 -24.52 -19.17 8.42
CA ILE A 26 -24.27 -17.96 7.62
C ILE A 26 -24.57 -16.74 8.48
N VAL A 27 -23.51 -16.04 8.87
CA VAL A 27 -23.57 -14.80 9.66
C VAL A 27 -23.05 -13.62 8.83
N PHE A 28 -23.57 -12.44 9.12
CA PHE A 28 -23.12 -11.20 8.50
C PHE A 28 -22.51 -10.33 9.60
N ASP A 29 -21.33 -9.80 9.32
CA ASP A 29 -20.69 -8.80 10.16
C ASP A 29 -20.90 -7.40 9.55
N PHE A 30 -20.74 -6.34 10.34
CA PHE A 30 -20.75 -4.98 9.84
C PHE A 30 -19.40 -4.64 9.18
N HIS A 31 -19.41 -3.85 8.11
CA HIS A 31 -18.23 -3.51 7.30
C HIS A 31 -17.09 -2.92 8.15
N HIS A 32 -17.38 -1.89 8.94
CA HIS A 32 -16.36 -1.27 9.82
C HIS A 32 -15.95 -2.17 10.98
N HIS A 33 -16.84 -3.03 11.46
CA HIS A 33 -16.49 -4.02 12.45
C HIS A 33 -15.52 -5.07 11.87
N SER A 34 -15.72 -5.49 10.62
CA SER A 34 -14.79 -6.35 9.90
C SER A 34 -13.44 -5.67 9.70
N HIS A 35 -13.40 -4.39 9.32
CA HIS A 35 -12.13 -3.64 9.27
C HIS A 35 -11.43 -3.60 10.63
N ALA A 36 -12.16 -3.27 11.70
CA ALA A 36 -11.63 -3.25 13.06
C ALA A 36 -11.06 -4.61 13.49
N ALA A 37 -11.80 -5.70 13.24
CA ALA A 37 -11.38 -7.05 13.53
C ALA A 37 -10.14 -7.45 12.72
N SER A 38 -10.11 -7.12 11.42
CA SER A 38 -8.95 -7.37 10.57
C SER A 38 -7.73 -6.60 11.03
N ALA A 39 -7.90 -5.45 11.69
CA ALA A 39 -6.77 -4.71 12.22
C ALA A 39 -6.31 -5.18 13.60
N PHE A 40 -7.24 -5.29 14.55
CA PHE A 40 -6.92 -5.55 15.93
C PHE A 40 -6.44 -6.97 16.18
N TYR A 41 -7.14 -8.00 15.71
CA TYR A 41 -6.82 -9.38 16.05
C TYR A 41 -5.43 -9.85 15.57
N PRO A 42 -4.96 -9.50 14.35
CA PRO A 42 -3.61 -9.84 13.95
C PRO A 42 -2.57 -8.81 14.42
N SER A 43 -2.94 -7.69 15.03
CA SER A 43 -1.95 -6.73 15.55
C SER A 43 -1.06 -7.37 16.64
N PRO A 44 0.15 -6.84 16.87
CA PRO A 44 1.02 -7.28 17.97
C PRO A 44 0.56 -6.74 19.34
N PHE A 45 -0.63 -6.12 19.43
CA PHE A 45 -1.08 -5.42 20.63
C PHE A 45 -2.13 -6.21 21.39
N GLN A 46 -1.93 -6.35 22.71
CA GLN A 46 -2.93 -6.95 23.59
C GLN A 46 -4.17 -6.06 23.71
N LYS A 47 -3.94 -4.74 23.76
CA LYS A 47 -4.95 -3.70 23.86
C LYS A 47 -4.54 -2.52 23.00
N ALA A 48 -5.44 -1.98 22.20
CA ALA A 48 -5.16 -0.86 21.31
C ALA A 48 -6.40 -0.02 21.05
N ALA A 49 -6.19 1.26 20.77
CA ALA A 49 -7.19 2.07 20.09
C ALA A 49 -7.34 1.59 18.64
N ILE A 50 -8.53 1.75 18.07
CA ILE A 50 -8.84 1.35 16.69
C ILE A 50 -9.40 2.57 15.95
N LEU A 51 -8.82 2.89 14.80
CA LEU A 51 -9.30 3.94 13.90
C LEU A 51 -9.49 3.36 12.49
N ILE A 52 -10.74 3.31 12.05
CA ILE A 52 -11.15 2.88 10.72
C ILE A 52 -11.51 4.11 9.90
N MET A 53 -10.91 4.28 8.73
CA MET A 53 -11.16 5.41 7.83
C MET A 53 -11.34 4.90 6.41
N ASP A 54 -12.53 5.04 5.86
CA ASP A 54 -12.92 4.40 4.62
C ASP A 54 -13.73 5.32 3.69
N GLY A 55 -14.00 4.86 2.48
CA GLY A 55 -14.95 5.49 1.57
C GLY A 55 -16.35 5.51 2.18
N VAL A 56 -17.01 4.35 2.19
CA VAL A 56 -18.33 4.12 2.83
C VAL A 56 -18.48 2.63 3.14
N GLY A 57 -18.89 2.27 4.36
CA GLY A 57 -19.42 0.94 4.70
C GLY A 57 -20.93 0.86 4.42
N GLU A 58 -21.71 0.43 5.41
CA GLU A 58 -23.18 0.52 5.30
C GLU A 58 -23.66 1.97 5.40
N TRP A 59 -23.07 2.71 6.35
CA TRP A 59 -23.31 4.12 6.63
C TRP A 59 -22.07 4.80 7.20
N ALA A 60 -21.29 4.08 8.01
CA ALA A 60 -20.05 4.61 8.58
C ALA A 60 -19.02 4.88 7.47
N THR A 61 -18.25 5.94 7.65
CA THR A 61 -17.12 6.36 6.80
C THR A 61 -15.86 6.52 7.63
N THR A 62 -16.01 6.72 8.94
CA THR A 62 -14.95 6.62 9.93
C THR A 62 -15.52 5.99 11.18
N SER A 63 -14.80 5.06 11.82
CA SER A 63 -15.17 4.52 13.13
C SER A 63 -13.99 4.50 14.08
N CYS A 64 -14.26 4.73 15.36
CA CYS A 64 -13.29 4.71 16.42
C CYS A 64 -13.71 3.70 17.50
N GLY A 65 -12.74 3.07 18.14
CA GLY A 65 -13.02 2.07 19.16
C GLY A 65 -11.80 1.59 19.92
N ILE A 66 -12.00 0.50 20.67
CA ILE A 66 -10.96 -0.17 21.46
C ILE A 66 -11.04 -1.68 21.20
N GLY A 67 -9.89 -2.32 21.05
CA GLY A 67 -9.75 -3.76 21.21
C GLY A 67 -9.01 -4.09 22.50
N ASP A 68 -9.45 -5.13 23.22
CA ASP A 68 -8.81 -5.64 24.45
C ASP A 68 -8.98 -7.16 24.54
N GLY A 69 -7.90 -7.91 24.33
CA GLY A 69 -7.94 -9.37 24.25
C GLY A 69 -8.81 -9.86 23.10
N GLU A 70 -9.88 -10.60 23.42
CA GLU A 70 -10.91 -11.03 22.48
C GLU A 70 -12.00 -9.99 22.23
N LYS A 71 -12.09 -8.93 23.03
CA LYS A 71 -13.16 -7.93 22.93
C LYS A 71 -12.81 -6.88 21.89
N LEU A 72 -13.82 -6.44 21.16
CA LEU A 72 -13.73 -5.37 20.19
C LEU A 72 -15.00 -4.53 20.26
N GLU A 73 -14.85 -3.23 20.49
CA GLU A 73 -15.96 -2.30 20.61
C GLU A 73 -15.69 -1.02 19.81
N LEU A 74 -16.61 -0.67 18.91
CA LEU A 74 -16.62 0.61 18.21
C LEU A 74 -17.58 1.56 18.92
N THR A 75 -17.08 2.71 19.38
CA THR A 75 -17.81 3.64 20.25
C THR A 75 -18.27 4.90 19.53
N ARG A 76 -17.62 5.26 18.42
CA ARG A 76 -17.94 6.47 17.63
C ARG A 76 -17.85 6.19 16.15
N GLU A 77 -18.65 6.92 15.38
CA GLU A 77 -18.59 6.90 13.94
C GLU A 77 -18.93 8.26 13.34
N ILE A 78 -18.35 8.53 12.17
CA ILE A 78 -18.80 9.55 11.23
C ILE A 78 -19.52 8.79 10.12
N ARG A 79 -20.66 9.32 9.69
CA ARG A 79 -21.52 8.69 8.69
C ARG A 79 -21.47 9.42 7.36
N PHE A 80 -21.79 8.68 6.31
CA PHE A 80 -22.13 9.21 5.00
C PHE A 80 -23.17 10.34 5.15
N PRO A 81 -22.97 11.48 4.47
CA PRO A 81 -22.07 11.68 3.33
C PRO A 81 -20.67 12.19 3.66
N HIS A 82 -20.31 12.36 4.94
CA HIS A 82 -19.03 12.94 5.34
C HIS A 82 -17.97 11.86 5.39
N SER A 83 -17.04 11.84 4.44
CA SER A 83 -16.01 10.81 4.32
C SER A 83 -14.69 11.41 3.89
N LEU A 84 -13.63 11.09 4.64
CA LEU A 84 -12.27 11.47 4.26
C LEU A 84 -11.84 10.74 2.98
N GLY A 85 -12.28 9.49 2.79
CA GLY A 85 -12.10 8.75 1.55
C GLY A 85 -12.77 9.44 0.37
N LEU A 86 -14.05 9.84 0.51
CA LEU A 86 -14.77 10.51 -0.58
C LEU A 86 -14.25 11.93 -0.88
N LEU A 87 -13.76 12.66 0.14
CA LEU A 87 -13.04 13.92 -0.09
C LEU A 87 -11.83 13.68 -1.00
N TYR A 88 -11.00 12.69 -0.66
CA TYR A 88 -9.81 12.36 -1.44
C TYR A 88 -10.16 11.83 -2.85
N SER A 89 -11.21 11.02 -2.97
CA SER A 89 -11.75 10.55 -4.26
C SER A 89 -12.34 11.69 -5.10
N ALA A 90 -12.89 12.74 -4.50
CA ALA A 90 -13.36 13.91 -5.23
C ALA A 90 -12.20 14.65 -5.92
N PHE A 91 -11.07 14.83 -5.23
CA PHE A 91 -9.85 15.36 -5.86
C PHE A 91 -9.26 14.38 -6.89
N THR A 92 -9.31 13.07 -6.62
CA THR A 92 -8.89 12.04 -7.58
C THR A 92 -9.67 12.17 -8.90
N TYR A 93 -10.99 12.28 -8.82
CA TYR A 93 -11.87 12.54 -9.96
C TYR A 93 -11.55 13.88 -10.63
N TYR A 94 -11.40 14.95 -9.84
CA TYR A 94 -11.18 16.30 -10.35
C TYR A 94 -9.83 16.44 -11.08
N LEU A 95 -8.82 15.66 -10.68
CA LEU A 95 -7.53 15.53 -11.35
C LEU A 95 -7.55 14.59 -12.56
N GLY A 96 -8.73 14.11 -12.99
CA GLY A 96 -8.89 13.25 -14.16
C GLY A 96 -8.36 11.83 -13.95
N PHE A 97 -8.26 11.37 -12.70
CA PHE A 97 -7.95 9.98 -12.38
C PHE A 97 -9.22 9.19 -12.09
N LYS A 98 -9.13 7.85 -12.20
CA LYS A 98 -10.24 6.94 -11.95
C LYS A 98 -10.46 6.80 -10.44
N VAL A 99 -11.69 6.93 -9.97
CA VAL A 99 -12.06 6.72 -8.55
C VAL A 99 -11.98 5.22 -8.21
N ASN A 100 -11.61 4.90 -6.97
CA ASN A 100 -11.37 3.54 -6.45
C ASN A 100 -10.19 2.82 -7.13
N ASP A 101 -9.25 3.59 -7.68
CA ASP A 101 -8.09 3.09 -8.43
C ASP A 101 -6.96 4.14 -8.44
N GLY A 102 -7.30 5.40 -8.68
CA GLY A 102 -6.37 6.50 -8.92
C GLY A 102 -5.91 7.26 -7.68
N GLU A 103 -6.43 6.96 -6.49
CA GLU A 103 -6.12 7.68 -5.25
C GLU A 103 -4.61 7.67 -4.95
N TYR A 104 -3.94 6.53 -5.18
CA TYR A 104 -2.48 6.47 -5.00
C TYR A 104 -1.72 7.38 -6.00
N LYS A 105 -2.32 7.74 -7.14
CA LYS A 105 -1.70 8.66 -8.12
C LYS A 105 -1.71 10.08 -7.57
N VAL A 106 -2.79 10.49 -6.92
CA VAL A 106 -2.85 11.77 -6.20
C VAL A 106 -1.77 11.82 -5.12
N MET A 107 -1.63 10.72 -4.36
CA MET A 107 -0.60 10.63 -3.32
C MET A 107 0.82 10.71 -3.90
N GLY A 108 1.06 10.05 -5.04
CA GLY A 108 2.34 10.12 -5.75
C GLY A 108 2.61 11.45 -6.45
N LEU A 109 1.56 12.21 -6.78
CA LEU A 109 1.66 13.51 -7.43
C LEU A 109 1.86 14.65 -6.42
N ALA A 110 1.38 14.49 -5.19
CA ALA A 110 1.44 15.50 -4.14
C ALA A 110 2.86 16.09 -3.90
N PRO A 111 3.97 15.31 -3.89
CA PRO A 111 5.32 15.86 -3.70
C PRO A 111 5.79 16.85 -4.79
N TYR A 112 5.12 16.90 -5.95
CA TYR A 112 5.47 17.81 -7.04
C TYR A 112 4.84 19.20 -6.89
N GLY A 113 3.81 19.32 -6.06
CA GLY A 113 3.04 20.54 -5.83
C GLY A 113 3.49 21.34 -4.63
N ALA A 114 2.99 22.57 -4.57
CA ALA A 114 2.99 23.42 -3.38
C ALA A 114 1.59 23.39 -2.71
N PRO A 115 1.50 23.57 -1.38
CA PRO A 115 0.23 23.52 -0.64
C PRO A 115 -0.61 24.80 -0.80
N THR A 116 -0.82 25.27 -2.03
CA THR A 116 -1.41 26.58 -2.33
C THR A 116 -2.92 26.64 -2.11
N PHE A 117 -3.60 25.50 -2.08
CA PHE A 117 -5.06 25.40 -1.94
C PHE A 117 -5.50 24.92 -0.55
N VAL A 118 -4.59 24.76 0.42
CA VAL A 118 -4.91 24.21 1.75
C VAL A 118 -5.99 25.03 2.45
N ASP A 119 -5.84 26.35 2.49
CA ASP A 119 -6.81 27.23 3.14
C ASP A 119 -8.16 27.21 2.42
N GLN A 120 -8.17 27.20 1.08
CA GLN A 120 -9.42 27.07 0.32
C GLN A 120 -10.17 25.76 0.63
N ILE A 121 -9.44 24.65 0.82
CA ILE A 121 -10.04 23.36 1.19
C ILE A 121 -10.59 23.42 2.61
N ARG A 122 -9.83 23.94 3.58
CA ARG A 122 -10.27 24.04 4.99
C ARG A 122 -11.45 25.00 5.17
N ASP A 123 -11.42 26.15 4.49
CA ASP A 123 -12.42 27.19 4.68
C ASP A 123 -13.76 26.87 3.99
N ASN A 124 -13.76 25.95 3.01
CA ASN A 124 -14.94 25.70 2.17
C ASN A 124 -15.38 24.24 2.12
N LEU A 125 -14.47 23.26 2.15
CA LEU A 125 -14.83 21.86 1.87
C LEU A 125 -14.95 21.00 3.12
N ILE A 126 -14.10 21.22 4.13
CA ILE A 126 -14.04 20.37 5.33
C ILE A 126 -13.81 21.18 6.59
N ASP A 127 -14.69 20.96 7.56
CA ASP A 127 -14.62 21.54 8.90
C ASP A 127 -14.17 20.47 9.91
N ILE A 128 -12.89 20.48 10.26
CA ILE A 128 -12.27 19.55 11.21
C ILE A 128 -12.36 20.14 12.62
N ARG A 129 -13.00 19.43 13.54
CA ARG A 129 -13.24 19.86 14.92
C ARG A 129 -12.16 19.34 15.86
N ASP A 130 -12.01 20.02 17.01
CA ASP A 130 -11.01 19.67 18.03
C ASP A 130 -11.19 18.26 18.60
N ASP A 131 -12.42 17.74 18.61
CA ASP A 131 -12.75 16.37 19.01
C ASP A 131 -12.48 15.31 17.93
N GLY A 132 -11.85 15.71 16.82
CA GLY A 132 -11.50 14.87 15.68
C GLY A 132 -12.65 14.63 14.70
N SER A 133 -13.89 15.00 15.05
CA SER A 133 -14.99 14.91 14.10
C SER A 133 -14.80 15.89 12.94
N PHE A 134 -15.38 15.57 11.78
CA PHE A 134 -15.34 16.48 10.65
C PHE A 134 -16.65 16.44 9.86
N TRP A 135 -16.94 17.56 9.20
CA TRP A 135 -18.10 17.72 8.32
C TRP A 135 -17.63 18.23 6.97
N LEU A 136 -18.15 17.61 5.91
CA LEU A 136 -17.95 18.09 4.55
C LEU A 136 -19.07 19.03 4.15
N ASP A 137 -18.74 20.15 3.51
CA ASP A 137 -19.76 21.01 2.93
C ASP A 137 -20.27 20.41 1.61
N MET A 138 -21.42 19.76 1.73
CA MET A 138 -22.02 18.98 0.65
C MET A 138 -22.44 19.82 -0.56
N GLN A 139 -22.46 21.16 -0.48
CA GLN A 139 -22.77 21.99 -1.63
C GLN A 139 -21.73 21.89 -2.76
N TYR A 140 -20.51 21.45 -2.46
CA TYR A 140 -19.41 21.32 -3.44
C TYR A 140 -19.30 19.92 -4.06
N PHE A 141 -20.06 18.94 -3.56
CA PHE A 141 -19.98 17.55 -3.97
C PHE A 141 -21.26 17.12 -4.70
N ASP A 142 -21.14 16.11 -5.57
CA ASP A 142 -22.30 15.56 -6.32
C ASP A 142 -22.50 14.06 -6.09
N TYR A 143 -21.61 13.38 -5.37
CA TYR A 143 -21.66 11.92 -5.20
C TYR A 143 -22.89 11.40 -4.42
N CYS A 144 -23.67 12.29 -3.78
CA CYS A 144 -24.91 11.92 -3.11
C CYS A 144 -26.12 11.87 -4.06
N THR A 145 -26.09 12.63 -5.16
CA THR A 145 -27.28 12.94 -5.96
C THR A 145 -27.08 12.82 -7.46
N GLY A 146 -25.84 12.96 -7.93
CA GLY A 146 -25.47 12.91 -9.33
C GLY A 146 -24.65 11.68 -9.69
N LEU A 147 -23.99 11.77 -10.85
CA LEU A 147 -23.18 10.70 -11.44
C LEU A 147 -21.67 11.02 -11.38
N THR A 148 -21.30 12.13 -10.75
CA THR A 148 -19.92 12.63 -10.63
C THR A 148 -19.55 12.87 -9.17
N MET A 149 -18.27 13.08 -8.88
CA MET A 149 -17.83 13.36 -7.49
C MET A 149 -18.01 14.83 -7.10
N THR A 150 -17.78 15.75 -8.04
CA THR A 150 -17.77 17.19 -7.85
C THR A 150 -18.81 17.87 -8.74
N ASN A 151 -19.08 19.16 -8.48
CA ASN A 151 -20.04 19.98 -9.23
C ASN A 151 -19.48 21.36 -9.60
N LYS A 152 -20.31 22.21 -10.22
CA LYS A 152 -19.92 23.57 -10.64
C LYS A 152 -19.40 24.46 -9.50
N LYS A 153 -19.87 24.32 -8.25
CA LYS A 153 -19.31 25.11 -7.13
C LYS A 153 -17.88 24.70 -6.82
N PHE A 154 -17.55 23.41 -6.95
CA PHE A 154 -16.17 22.92 -6.86
C PHE A 154 -15.31 23.50 -8.00
N ASP A 155 -15.87 23.52 -9.22
CA ASP A 155 -15.19 24.10 -10.38
C ASP A 155 -14.89 25.59 -10.17
N ASP A 156 -15.87 26.34 -9.69
CA ASP A 156 -15.75 27.77 -9.41
C ASP A 156 -14.75 28.03 -8.26
N LEU A 157 -14.71 27.16 -7.24
CA LEU A 157 -13.77 27.25 -6.11
C LEU A 157 -12.30 27.10 -6.55
N PHE A 158 -12.01 26.18 -7.47
CA PHE A 158 -10.66 25.90 -7.93
C PHE A 158 -10.33 26.51 -9.30
N GLY A 159 -11.23 27.33 -9.85
CA GLY A 159 -11.00 28.12 -11.05
C GLY A 159 -11.01 27.33 -12.37
N GLY A 160 -11.81 26.27 -12.49
CA GLY A 160 -11.97 25.54 -13.76
C GLY A 160 -12.73 24.21 -13.63
N PRO A 161 -13.03 23.52 -14.74
CA PRO A 161 -13.64 22.20 -14.69
C PRO A 161 -12.63 21.11 -14.25
N PRO A 162 -13.09 19.86 -14.01
CA PRO A 162 -12.21 18.71 -13.85
C PRO A 162 -11.23 18.55 -15.01
N ARG A 163 -10.01 18.09 -14.72
CA ARG A 163 -8.97 17.87 -15.72
C ARG A 163 -9.41 16.79 -16.70
N ASN A 164 -9.26 17.07 -18.01
CA ASN A 164 -9.38 16.02 -19.02
C ASN A 164 -8.24 14.99 -18.82
N PRO A 165 -8.53 13.69 -18.62
CA PRO A 165 -7.51 12.67 -18.39
C PRO A 165 -6.39 12.65 -19.44
N ALA A 166 -6.69 12.99 -20.69
CA ALA A 166 -5.76 13.01 -21.81
C ALA A 166 -4.86 14.27 -21.86
N ALA A 167 -5.18 15.32 -21.09
CA ALA A 167 -4.35 16.51 -21.03
C ALA A 167 -3.03 16.24 -20.27
N PRO A 168 -1.95 17.00 -20.52
CA PRO A 168 -0.78 16.99 -19.65
C PRO A 168 -1.12 17.43 -18.22
N LEU A 169 -0.35 16.96 -17.24
CA LEU A 169 -0.43 17.46 -15.86
C LEU A 169 0.17 18.87 -15.77
N THR A 170 -0.50 19.75 -15.05
CA THR A 170 -0.09 21.15 -14.82
C THR A 170 0.38 21.35 -13.37
N GLN A 171 1.04 22.48 -13.09
CA GLN A 171 1.42 22.83 -11.71
C GLN A 171 0.19 22.96 -10.80
N ARG A 172 -0.94 23.49 -11.32
CA ARG A 172 -2.21 23.55 -10.59
C ARG A 172 -2.67 22.17 -10.14
N ASP A 173 -2.56 21.16 -11.00
CA ASP A 173 -2.96 19.78 -10.66
C ASP A 173 -2.09 19.21 -9.54
N MET A 174 -0.78 19.47 -9.58
CA MET A 174 0.17 19.06 -8.56
C MET A 174 -0.11 19.77 -7.23
N ASP A 175 -0.40 21.06 -7.28
CA ASP A 175 -0.72 21.89 -6.11
C ASP A 175 -2.03 21.47 -5.44
N LEU A 176 -3.06 21.12 -6.23
CA LEU A 176 -4.31 20.55 -5.72
C LEU A 176 -4.05 19.20 -5.03
N ALA A 177 -3.26 18.31 -5.66
CA ALA A 177 -2.86 17.04 -5.06
C ALA A 177 -2.08 17.24 -3.75
N ARG A 178 -1.14 18.20 -3.71
CA ARG A 178 -0.40 18.54 -2.49
C ARG A 178 -1.33 19.05 -1.39
N SER A 179 -2.27 19.92 -1.74
CA SER A 179 -3.13 20.59 -0.78
C SER A 179 -4.15 19.64 -0.16
N VAL A 180 -4.79 18.77 -0.94
CA VAL A 180 -5.70 17.75 -0.38
C VAL A 180 -4.95 16.77 0.50
N GLN A 181 -3.73 16.36 0.11
CA GLN A 181 -2.90 15.47 0.90
C GLN A 181 -2.57 16.07 2.27
N VAL A 182 -2.20 17.35 2.35
CA VAL A 182 -1.98 18.06 3.62
C VAL A 182 -3.22 18.07 4.51
N VAL A 183 -4.39 18.41 3.94
CA VAL A 183 -5.65 18.45 4.72
C VAL A 183 -6.08 17.06 5.18
N THR A 184 -5.86 16.03 4.36
CA THR A 184 -6.11 14.64 4.76
C THR A 184 -5.23 14.22 5.92
N GLU A 185 -3.93 14.53 5.88
CA GLU A 185 -3.03 14.25 7.00
C GLU A 185 -3.46 14.94 8.30
N GLU A 186 -3.95 16.17 8.21
CA GLU A 186 -4.45 16.93 9.37
C GLU A 186 -5.70 16.32 9.98
N ALA A 187 -6.64 15.89 9.15
CA ALA A 187 -7.84 15.18 9.61
C ALA A 187 -7.47 13.85 10.32
N VAL A 188 -6.53 13.08 9.75
CA VAL A 188 -6.02 11.84 10.37
C VAL A 188 -5.38 12.13 11.72
N LEU A 189 -4.53 13.17 11.82
CA LEU A 189 -3.90 13.56 13.09
C LEU A 189 -4.93 14.04 14.12
N ALA A 190 -5.95 14.80 13.71
CA ALA A 190 -7.00 15.28 14.60
C ALA A 190 -7.81 14.11 15.18
N LEU A 191 -8.23 13.17 14.33
CA LEU A 191 -8.89 11.92 14.74
C LEU A 191 -8.03 11.13 15.73
N ALA A 192 -6.76 10.89 15.39
CA ALA A 192 -5.84 10.15 16.25
C ALA A 192 -5.62 10.83 17.61
N ARG A 193 -5.44 12.15 17.63
CA ARG A 193 -5.29 12.93 18.88
C ARG A 193 -6.54 12.86 19.75
N ALA A 194 -7.72 12.98 19.15
CA ALA A 194 -8.96 12.87 19.90
C ALA A 194 -9.18 11.46 20.44
N LEU A 195 -8.88 10.43 19.64
CA LEU A 195 -8.97 9.03 20.06
C LEU A 195 -8.00 8.71 21.19
N HIS A 196 -6.76 9.20 21.11
CA HIS A 196 -5.78 9.03 22.18
C HIS A 196 -6.24 9.72 23.48
N ARG A 197 -6.77 10.95 23.40
CA ARG A 197 -7.29 11.65 24.60
C ARG A 197 -8.45 10.90 25.25
N GLU A 198 -9.32 10.29 24.45
CA GLU A 198 -10.46 9.52 24.96
C GLU A 198 -10.05 8.18 25.58
N THR A 199 -9.13 7.47 24.93
CA THR A 199 -8.82 6.08 25.27
C THR A 199 -7.61 5.95 26.20
N GLY A 200 -6.65 6.87 26.13
CA GLY A 200 -5.37 6.79 26.83
C GLY A 200 -4.47 5.63 26.38
N MET A 201 -4.74 5.03 25.21
CA MET A 201 -3.99 3.88 24.70
C MET A 201 -2.67 4.32 24.08
N ALA A 202 -1.60 3.58 24.35
CA ALA A 202 -0.29 3.79 23.72
C ALA A 202 -0.24 3.28 22.26
N ASP A 203 -1.08 2.30 21.93
CA ASP A 203 -1.06 1.60 20.65
C ASP A 203 -2.30 1.91 19.79
N LEU A 204 -2.11 2.05 18.48
CA LEU A 204 -3.19 2.33 17.51
C LEU A 204 -3.21 1.31 16.37
N CYS A 205 -4.38 0.73 16.10
CA CYS A 205 -4.65 -0.08 14.92
C CYS A 205 -5.40 0.72 13.85
N LEU A 206 -4.96 0.60 12.59
CA LEU A 206 -5.51 1.29 11.43
C LEU A 206 -6.01 0.32 10.35
N ALA A 207 -7.20 0.57 9.81
CA ALA A 207 -7.73 -0.04 8.58
C ALA A 207 -8.76 0.88 7.90
N GLY A 208 -9.39 0.40 6.82
CA GLY A 208 -10.19 1.18 5.89
C GLY A 208 -9.32 1.73 4.75
N GLY A 209 -9.91 2.04 3.58
CA GLY A 209 -9.16 2.42 2.38
C GLY A 209 -8.21 3.60 2.57
N VAL A 210 -8.54 4.55 3.45
CA VAL A 210 -7.69 5.72 3.74
C VAL A 210 -6.42 5.32 4.49
N ALA A 211 -6.43 4.23 5.26
CA ALA A 211 -5.25 3.71 5.97
C ALA A 211 -4.16 3.18 5.01
N LEU A 212 -4.43 3.05 3.70
CA LEU A 212 -3.40 2.80 2.69
C LEU A 212 -2.60 4.06 2.30
N ASN A 213 -2.98 5.25 2.80
CA ASN A 213 -2.24 6.49 2.61
C ASN A 213 -0.98 6.50 3.50
N CYS A 214 0.11 5.97 2.94
CA CYS A 214 1.38 5.82 3.65
C CYS A 214 2.06 7.16 4.02
N VAL A 215 1.69 8.25 3.35
CA VAL A 215 2.16 9.60 3.70
C VAL A 215 1.51 10.05 5.01
N ALA A 216 0.19 9.89 5.13
CA ALA A 216 -0.54 10.16 6.36
C ALA A 216 -0.10 9.24 7.51
N ASN A 217 0.11 7.95 7.25
CA ASN A 217 0.63 7.02 8.26
C ASN A 217 2.03 7.42 8.75
N GLY A 218 2.92 7.82 7.84
CA GLY A 218 4.28 8.25 8.21
C GLY A 218 4.28 9.52 9.04
N ARG A 219 3.38 10.47 8.75
CA ARG A 219 3.21 11.66 9.59
C ARG A 219 2.58 11.31 10.94
N LEU A 220 1.58 10.44 10.97
CA LEU A 220 0.96 9.96 12.20
C LEU A 220 1.97 9.25 13.11
N LEU A 221 2.86 8.42 12.57
CA LEU A 221 3.91 7.75 13.34
C LEU A 221 4.88 8.76 13.99
N ARG A 222 5.21 9.86 13.30
CA ARG A 222 6.17 10.87 13.82
C ARG A 222 5.55 11.92 14.74
N GLU A 223 4.33 12.34 14.45
CA GLU A 223 3.69 13.52 15.08
C GLU A 223 2.43 13.16 15.87
N GLY A 224 2.00 11.89 15.80
CA GLY A 224 0.86 11.37 16.52
C GLY A 224 1.17 11.14 18.00
N PRO A 225 0.13 10.96 18.82
CA PRO A 225 0.28 10.77 20.26
C PRO A 225 0.53 9.29 20.67
N PHE A 226 0.58 8.36 19.71
CA PHE A 226 0.71 6.93 19.97
C PHE A 226 2.17 6.50 19.88
N ASP A 227 2.59 5.62 20.78
CA ASP A 227 3.95 5.06 20.80
C ASP A 227 4.17 4.11 19.62
N ARG A 228 3.13 3.36 19.25
CA ARG A 228 3.16 2.42 18.13
C ARG A 228 1.86 2.46 17.35
N ILE A 229 2.00 2.29 16.04
CA ILE A 229 0.87 2.09 15.15
C ILE A 229 1.02 0.77 14.40
N TRP A 230 -0.09 0.11 14.14
CA TRP A 230 -0.13 -1.06 13.28
C TRP A 230 -1.21 -0.86 12.22
N ILE A 231 -0.84 -1.05 10.95
CA ILE A 231 -1.72 -0.84 9.81
C ILE A 231 -1.95 -2.16 9.11
N GLN A 232 -3.22 -2.50 8.86
CA GLN A 232 -3.57 -3.72 8.14
C GLN A 232 -2.99 -3.68 6.70
N PRO A 233 -2.12 -4.62 6.29
CA PRO A 233 -1.57 -4.66 4.92
C PRO A 233 -2.60 -4.69 3.80
N ALA A 234 -3.75 -5.31 4.04
CA ALA A 234 -4.91 -5.25 3.15
C ALA A 234 -5.99 -4.31 3.72
N ALA A 235 -5.61 -3.07 4.07
CA ALA A 235 -6.47 -2.15 4.82
C ALA A 235 -7.82 -1.80 4.18
N GLY A 236 -7.89 -1.76 2.84
CA GLY A 236 -9.16 -1.60 2.10
C GLY A 236 -10.05 -2.85 2.17
N ASP A 237 -11.14 -2.88 1.41
CA ASP A 237 -12.22 -3.88 1.55
C ASP A 237 -11.78 -5.35 1.52
N ALA A 238 -10.66 -5.66 0.85
CA ALA A 238 -10.08 -7.01 0.84
C ALA A 238 -9.82 -7.53 2.27
N GLY A 239 -9.36 -6.69 3.19
CA GLY A 239 -9.11 -7.06 4.58
C GLY A 239 -10.39 -7.46 5.34
N GLY A 240 -11.56 -6.99 4.90
CA GLY A 240 -12.85 -7.29 5.51
C GLY A 240 -13.13 -8.79 5.57
N ALA A 241 -12.70 -9.58 4.58
CA ALA A 241 -12.87 -11.02 4.59
C ALA A 241 -12.15 -11.72 5.77
N ILE A 242 -10.90 -11.30 6.03
CA ILE A 242 -10.12 -11.79 7.19
C ILE A 242 -10.78 -11.31 8.49
N GLY A 243 -11.19 -10.05 8.51
CA GLY A 243 -11.85 -9.43 9.66
C GLY A 243 -13.11 -10.15 10.09
N ALA A 244 -14.02 -10.41 9.15
CA ALA A 244 -15.26 -11.14 9.41
C ALA A 244 -14.97 -12.56 9.95
N ALA A 245 -14.00 -13.27 9.38
CA ALA A 245 -13.61 -14.59 9.87
C ALA A 245 -13.04 -14.55 11.30
N LEU A 246 -12.18 -13.58 11.60
CA LEU A 246 -11.60 -13.40 12.94
C LEU A 246 -12.65 -12.96 13.96
N ALA A 247 -13.58 -12.08 13.58
CA ALA A 247 -14.71 -11.67 14.41
C ALA A 247 -15.59 -12.87 14.79
N VAL A 248 -15.96 -13.72 13.82
CA VAL A 248 -16.71 -14.95 14.11
C VAL A 248 -15.92 -15.87 15.05
N ASN A 249 -14.64 -16.08 14.79
CA ASN A 249 -13.79 -16.95 15.59
C ASN A 249 -13.69 -16.50 17.07
N HIS A 250 -13.41 -15.22 17.30
CA HIS A 250 -13.18 -14.71 18.65
C HIS A 250 -14.48 -14.34 19.38
N LEU A 251 -15.41 -13.65 18.72
CA LEU A 251 -16.61 -13.12 19.38
C LEU A 251 -17.77 -14.11 19.42
N LEU A 252 -18.00 -14.88 18.34
CA LEU A 252 -19.12 -15.82 18.28
C LEU A 252 -18.75 -17.22 18.74
N ALA A 253 -17.59 -17.74 18.32
CA ALA A 253 -17.12 -19.07 18.74
C ALA A 253 -16.40 -19.05 20.09
N GLY A 254 -16.08 -17.87 20.63
CA GLY A 254 -15.43 -17.72 21.94
C GLY A 254 -14.00 -18.28 21.98
N VAL A 255 -13.34 -18.38 20.83
CA VAL A 255 -11.95 -18.86 20.75
C VAL A 255 -11.05 -17.76 21.32
N PRO A 256 -10.28 -18.01 22.39
CA PRO A 256 -9.40 -17.00 22.96
C PRO A 256 -8.40 -16.49 21.93
N ARG A 257 -8.16 -15.17 21.92
CA ARG A 257 -7.06 -14.59 21.15
C ARG A 257 -5.73 -14.99 21.81
N PRO A 258 -4.77 -15.58 21.08
CA PRO A 258 -3.43 -15.82 21.62
C PRO A 258 -2.80 -14.51 22.10
N ALA A 259 -2.08 -14.55 23.22
CA ALA A 259 -1.32 -13.40 23.68
C ALA A 259 -0.28 -13.01 22.61
N PRO A 260 -0.19 -11.73 22.22
CA PRO A 260 0.80 -11.29 21.24
C PRO A 260 2.22 -11.53 21.76
N ASP A 261 3.09 -12.04 20.89
CA ASP A 261 4.50 -12.31 21.18
C ASP A 261 5.45 -11.17 20.74
N GLY A 262 4.88 -10.00 20.46
CA GLY A 262 5.58 -8.85 19.92
C GLY A 262 5.63 -8.81 18.40
N ARG A 263 5.12 -9.84 17.70
CA ARG A 263 4.95 -9.85 16.25
C ARG A 263 3.46 -9.85 15.89
N ASP A 264 3.17 -9.38 14.69
CA ASP A 264 1.81 -9.48 14.16
C ASP A 264 1.51 -10.90 13.62
N GLY A 265 0.22 -11.20 13.54
CA GLY A 265 -0.32 -12.47 13.06
C GLY A 265 -0.54 -12.54 11.55
N MET A 266 -0.17 -11.52 10.76
CA MET A 266 -0.35 -11.52 9.31
C MET A 266 0.70 -12.35 8.58
N LYS A 267 1.76 -12.81 9.26
CA LYS A 267 2.82 -13.67 8.70
C LYS A 267 3.45 -13.06 7.44
N GLY A 268 3.81 -11.77 7.50
CA GLY A 268 4.33 -11.03 6.35
C GLY A 268 3.32 -10.82 5.21
N ALA A 269 2.03 -11.08 5.46
CA ALA A 269 0.95 -11.15 4.49
C ALA A 269 1.12 -12.26 3.43
N TYR A 270 2.00 -13.24 3.61
CA TYR A 270 2.20 -14.36 2.67
C TYR A 270 1.12 -15.44 2.83
N LEU A 271 -0.13 -15.07 2.55
CA LEU A 271 -1.33 -15.88 2.79
C LEU A 271 -1.88 -16.54 1.52
N GLY A 272 -1.41 -16.14 0.34
CA GLY A 272 -1.84 -16.69 -0.95
C GLY A 272 -1.23 -18.07 -1.27
N PRO A 273 -1.45 -18.58 -2.49
CA PRO A 273 -0.89 -19.85 -2.96
C PRO A 273 0.64 -19.80 -3.08
N ALA A 274 1.26 -20.96 -2.91
CA ALA A 274 2.64 -21.24 -3.27
C ALA A 274 2.67 -22.38 -4.28
N TYR A 275 3.75 -22.45 -5.05
CA TYR A 275 4.00 -23.49 -6.04
C TYR A 275 5.34 -24.14 -5.72
N ASP A 276 5.37 -25.46 -5.72
CA ASP A 276 6.61 -26.19 -5.50
C ASP A 276 7.50 -26.23 -6.75
N SER A 277 8.71 -26.77 -6.60
CA SER A 277 9.68 -26.80 -7.70
C SER A 277 9.26 -27.73 -8.84
N ASP A 278 8.48 -28.78 -8.56
CA ASP A 278 8.02 -29.73 -9.57
C ASP A 278 6.86 -29.14 -10.39
N GLU A 279 5.93 -28.43 -9.74
CA GLU A 279 4.86 -27.68 -10.40
C GLU A 279 5.43 -26.61 -11.33
N ILE A 280 6.41 -25.83 -10.84
CA ILE A 280 7.08 -24.80 -11.65
C ILE A 280 7.83 -25.44 -12.82
N ARG A 281 8.61 -26.50 -12.58
CA ARG A 281 9.35 -27.19 -13.64
C ARG A 281 8.42 -27.75 -14.70
N GLY A 282 7.35 -28.43 -14.29
CA GLY A 282 6.36 -28.99 -15.20
C GLY A 282 5.71 -27.94 -16.10
N PHE A 283 5.45 -26.75 -15.55
CA PHE A 283 4.99 -25.61 -16.35
C PHE A 283 6.08 -25.12 -17.32
N LEU A 284 7.30 -24.87 -16.85
CA LEU A 284 8.42 -24.37 -17.67
C LEU A 284 8.76 -25.32 -18.83
N ASP A 285 8.83 -26.62 -18.55
CA ASP A 285 9.04 -27.65 -19.57
C ASP A 285 7.87 -27.69 -20.57
N GLY A 286 6.64 -27.54 -20.09
CA GLY A 286 5.43 -27.52 -20.90
C GLY A 286 5.36 -26.36 -21.90
N VAL A 287 5.94 -25.20 -21.54
CA VAL A 287 6.06 -24.05 -22.46
C VAL A 287 7.38 -24.02 -23.23
N GLY A 288 8.30 -24.96 -22.97
CA GLY A 288 9.61 -25.04 -23.62
C GLY A 288 10.57 -23.92 -23.23
N ALA A 289 10.44 -23.38 -22.01
CA ALA A 289 11.30 -22.29 -21.53
C ALA A 289 12.76 -22.75 -21.34
N SER A 290 13.72 -21.87 -21.61
CA SER A 290 15.13 -22.10 -21.30
C SER A 290 15.45 -21.58 -19.90
N TYR A 291 15.91 -22.45 -19.00
CA TYR A 291 16.20 -22.09 -17.60
C TYR A 291 17.44 -22.78 -17.06
N ASP A 292 18.07 -22.14 -16.08
CA ASP A 292 19.14 -22.67 -15.26
C ASP A 292 18.63 -23.04 -13.86
N GLU A 293 19.27 -24.03 -13.22
CA GLU A 293 19.03 -24.43 -11.83
C GLU A 293 20.37 -24.45 -11.07
N PRO A 294 20.89 -23.28 -10.68
CA PRO A 294 22.28 -23.13 -10.21
C PRO A 294 22.55 -23.69 -8.80
N GLY A 295 21.58 -24.35 -8.18
CA GLY A 295 21.62 -24.73 -6.77
C GLY A 295 21.51 -23.50 -5.84
N GLU A 296 21.44 -23.76 -4.53
CA GLU A 296 21.04 -22.75 -3.56
C GLU A 296 22.01 -21.56 -3.46
N GLU A 297 23.31 -21.80 -3.29
CA GLU A 297 24.31 -20.72 -3.23
C GLU A 297 24.46 -20.01 -4.58
N GLY A 298 24.49 -20.78 -5.68
CA GLY A 298 24.60 -20.24 -7.03
C GLY A 298 23.40 -19.38 -7.43
N PHE A 299 22.22 -19.67 -6.90
CA PHE A 299 20.99 -18.91 -7.15
C PHE A 299 21.10 -17.47 -6.65
N TYR A 300 21.43 -17.28 -5.36
CA TYR A 300 21.54 -15.94 -4.79
C TYR A 300 22.75 -15.17 -5.36
N ASP A 301 23.86 -15.86 -5.65
CA ASP A 301 25.00 -15.25 -6.34
C ASP A 301 24.59 -14.71 -7.72
N THR A 302 23.92 -15.53 -8.54
CA THR A 302 23.45 -15.17 -9.88
C THR A 302 22.48 -13.99 -9.85
N VAL A 303 21.44 -14.05 -9.02
CA VAL A 303 20.42 -12.99 -8.95
C VAL A 303 21.01 -11.68 -8.38
N SER A 304 21.84 -11.76 -7.34
CA SER A 304 22.50 -10.57 -6.78
C SER A 304 23.49 -9.94 -7.76
N ALA A 305 24.20 -10.75 -8.56
CA ALA A 305 25.09 -10.25 -9.62
C ALA A 305 24.30 -9.54 -10.71
N ALA A 306 23.17 -10.09 -11.14
CA ALA A 306 22.28 -9.45 -12.12
C ALA A 306 21.79 -8.09 -11.59
N LEU A 307 21.26 -8.05 -10.37
CA LEU A 307 20.80 -6.80 -9.75
C LEU A 307 21.92 -5.77 -9.63
N ALA A 308 23.12 -6.16 -9.20
CA ALA A 308 24.27 -5.26 -9.10
C ALA A 308 24.76 -4.77 -10.48
N GLY A 309 24.49 -5.51 -11.54
CA GLY A 309 24.67 -5.11 -12.94
C GLY A 309 23.51 -4.28 -13.51
N GLU A 310 22.64 -3.74 -12.65
CA GLU A 310 21.47 -2.92 -12.98
C GLU A 310 20.44 -3.65 -13.87
N LYS A 311 20.38 -4.98 -13.78
CA LYS A 311 19.36 -5.79 -14.45
C LYS A 311 18.03 -5.73 -13.69
N ILE A 312 16.93 -5.81 -14.42
CA ILE A 312 15.59 -5.91 -13.86
C ILE A 312 15.22 -7.37 -13.69
N VAL A 313 14.92 -7.77 -12.45
CA VAL A 313 14.62 -9.16 -12.09
C VAL A 313 13.17 -9.31 -11.68
N GLY A 314 12.40 -10.13 -12.40
CA GLY A 314 11.15 -10.68 -11.91
C GLY A 314 11.43 -11.73 -10.82
N TRP A 315 10.84 -11.57 -9.65
CA TRP A 315 11.08 -12.41 -8.47
C TRP A 315 9.77 -13.07 -8.03
N PHE A 316 9.72 -14.39 -8.18
CA PHE A 316 8.55 -15.22 -7.87
C PHE A 316 8.96 -16.33 -6.88
N GLN A 317 8.62 -16.15 -5.61
CA GLN A 317 9.01 -17.07 -4.54
C GLN A 317 7.88 -17.34 -3.57
N GLY A 318 7.81 -18.56 -3.02
CA GLY A 318 6.92 -18.91 -1.92
C GLY A 318 5.44 -18.50 -2.11
N ARG A 319 4.78 -18.24 -0.98
CA ARG A 319 3.37 -17.84 -0.94
C ARG A 319 3.19 -16.39 -1.37
N SER A 320 2.22 -16.11 -2.24
CA SER A 320 1.94 -14.73 -2.63
C SER A 320 1.41 -13.86 -1.48
N GLU A 321 1.70 -12.57 -1.57
CA GLU A 321 1.27 -11.54 -0.66
C GLU A 321 -0.24 -11.28 -0.76
N PHE A 322 -0.88 -11.02 0.37
CA PHE A 322 -2.25 -10.55 0.47
C PHE A 322 -2.30 -9.04 0.67
N GLY A 323 -2.99 -8.34 -0.24
CA GLY A 323 -3.08 -6.89 -0.26
C GLY A 323 -2.47 -6.27 -1.52
N PRO A 324 -2.41 -4.94 -1.60
CA PRO A 324 -2.08 -4.23 -2.84
C PRO A 324 -0.57 -4.07 -3.09
N ARG A 325 0.29 -4.58 -2.21
CA ARG A 325 1.74 -4.38 -2.26
C ARG A 325 2.45 -5.71 -2.48
N ALA A 326 3.43 -5.73 -3.38
CA ALA A 326 4.41 -6.81 -3.40
C ALA A 326 5.45 -6.55 -2.30
N LEU A 327 5.76 -7.60 -1.56
CA LEU A 327 6.58 -7.59 -0.36
C LEU A 327 7.68 -8.65 -0.44
N GLY A 328 8.21 -8.90 -1.64
CA GLY A 328 9.35 -9.80 -1.84
C GLY A 328 9.02 -11.24 -2.22
N ASN A 329 7.79 -11.57 -2.63
CA ASN A 329 7.42 -12.89 -3.15
C ASN A 329 6.80 -12.83 -4.57
N ARG A 330 6.15 -11.72 -4.94
CA ARG A 330 5.70 -11.44 -6.32
C ARG A 330 6.16 -10.06 -6.75
N SER A 331 7.47 -9.89 -6.89
CA SER A 331 8.13 -8.59 -6.99
C SER A 331 8.90 -8.41 -8.29
N ILE A 332 9.04 -7.18 -8.75
CA ILE A 332 10.06 -6.78 -9.71
C ILE A 332 11.10 -6.01 -8.93
N LEU A 333 12.34 -6.48 -9.02
CA LEU A 333 13.48 -5.99 -8.25
C LEU A 333 14.44 -5.22 -9.17
N GLY A 334 15.13 -4.25 -8.59
CA GLY A 334 16.13 -3.45 -9.29
C GLY A 334 17.14 -2.82 -8.34
N ASP A 335 18.25 -2.35 -8.89
CA ASP A 335 19.30 -1.66 -8.14
C ASP A 335 18.84 -0.28 -7.67
N ALA A 336 18.84 -0.05 -6.35
CA ALA A 336 18.42 1.22 -5.77
C ALA A 336 19.44 2.37 -5.99
N ARG A 337 20.71 2.03 -6.21
CA ARG A 337 21.83 2.97 -6.42
C ARG A 337 21.84 3.55 -7.83
N SER A 338 21.16 2.88 -8.75
CA SER A 338 21.15 3.25 -10.17
C SER A 338 20.37 4.53 -10.42
N GLU A 339 21.00 5.49 -11.09
CA GLU A 339 20.37 6.75 -11.52
C GLU A 339 19.32 6.55 -12.63
N ARG A 340 19.33 5.40 -13.31
CA ARG A 340 18.45 5.09 -14.45
C ARG A 340 17.39 4.04 -14.14
N MET A 341 17.46 3.32 -13.02
CA MET A 341 16.54 2.22 -12.73
C MET A 341 15.08 2.69 -12.64
N GLN A 342 14.82 3.87 -12.08
CA GLN A 342 13.47 4.43 -12.00
C GLN A 342 12.86 4.67 -13.39
N SER A 343 13.63 5.26 -14.31
CA SER A 343 13.15 5.52 -15.68
C SER A 343 13.02 4.22 -16.48
N MET A 344 13.97 3.29 -16.32
CA MET A 344 13.91 1.96 -16.94
C MET A 344 12.67 1.18 -16.51
N LEU A 345 12.38 1.08 -15.21
CA LEU A 345 11.20 0.36 -14.71
C LEU A 345 9.89 0.98 -15.21
N ASN A 346 9.78 2.32 -15.20
CA ASN A 346 8.57 2.99 -15.67
C ASN A 346 8.33 2.82 -17.18
N LEU A 347 9.39 2.93 -18.00
CA LEU A 347 9.27 2.88 -19.46
C LEU A 347 9.21 1.46 -20.02
N LYS A 348 10.08 0.57 -19.53
CA LYS A 348 10.30 -0.76 -20.11
C LYS A 348 9.36 -1.83 -19.58
N ILE A 349 8.86 -1.63 -18.37
CA ILE A 349 8.13 -2.68 -17.63
C ILE A 349 6.72 -2.25 -17.29
N LYS A 350 6.58 -1.05 -16.70
CA LYS A 350 5.32 -0.62 -16.14
C LYS A 350 4.40 0.11 -17.10
N TYR A 351 4.92 0.68 -18.18
CA TYR A 351 4.15 1.44 -19.18
C TYR A 351 3.18 2.45 -18.54
N ARG A 352 3.64 3.14 -17.48
CA ARG A 352 2.82 4.01 -16.62
C ARG A 352 3.43 5.39 -16.45
N GLU A 353 2.72 6.28 -15.75
CA GLU A 353 3.13 7.66 -15.52
C GLU A 353 4.50 7.72 -14.80
N SER A 354 5.40 8.57 -15.31
CA SER A 354 6.80 8.65 -14.85
C SER A 354 6.97 9.13 -13.41
N PHE A 355 5.99 9.87 -12.88
CA PHE A 355 6.06 10.45 -11.54
C PHE A 355 5.82 9.46 -10.40
N ARG A 356 5.39 8.23 -10.71
CA ARG A 356 5.11 7.22 -9.70
C ARG A 356 6.42 6.71 -9.08
N PRO A 357 6.62 6.90 -7.76
CA PRO A 357 7.84 6.44 -7.12
C PRO A 357 7.86 4.92 -6.95
N PHE A 358 9.06 4.39 -6.67
CA PHE A 358 9.27 3.02 -6.23
C PHE A 358 9.62 2.96 -4.74
N ALA A 359 9.45 1.78 -4.15
CA ALA A 359 9.68 1.56 -2.73
C ALA A 359 10.97 0.76 -2.53
N PRO A 360 11.75 1.06 -1.48
CA PRO A 360 12.85 0.20 -1.07
C PRO A 360 12.37 -0.99 -0.25
N ALA A 361 12.98 -2.15 -0.47
CA ALA A 361 13.06 -3.24 0.50
C ALA A 361 14.45 -3.24 1.12
N VAL A 362 14.54 -3.12 2.44
CA VAL A 362 15.79 -2.94 3.20
C VAL A 362 15.89 -3.97 4.32
N LEU A 363 17.10 -4.45 4.60
CA LEU A 363 17.37 -5.26 5.79
C LEU A 363 16.99 -4.47 7.04
N SER A 364 16.25 -5.10 7.97
CA SER A 364 15.70 -4.40 9.13
C SER A 364 16.80 -3.72 9.95
N GLU A 365 17.93 -4.39 10.15
CA GLU A 365 19.10 -3.86 10.85
C GLU A 365 19.76 -2.66 10.18
N ASP A 366 19.57 -2.46 8.86
CA ASP A 366 20.17 -1.37 8.11
C ASP A 366 19.21 -0.17 7.96
N THR A 367 17.94 -0.32 8.34
CA THR A 367 16.88 0.68 8.10
C THR A 367 17.27 2.07 8.60
N ALA A 368 17.83 2.15 9.80
CA ALA A 368 18.23 3.40 10.43
C ALA A 368 19.40 4.10 9.72
N ASP A 369 20.21 3.36 8.96
CA ASP A 369 21.32 3.92 8.18
C ASP A 369 20.83 4.64 6.92
N TYR A 370 19.65 4.27 6.40
CA TYR A 370 19.09 4.82 5.17
C TYR A 370 17.94 5.80 5.39
N PHE A 371 17.14 5.59 6.44
CA PHE A 371 15.91 6.34 6.66
C PHE A 371 15.83 6.89 8.09
N GLY A 372 15.20 8.06 8.24
CA GLY A 372 14.74 8.58 9.52
C GLY A 372 13.47 7.87 9.97
N LEU A 373 13.55 6.55 10.16
CA LEU A 373 12.48 5.67 10.60
C LEU A 373 12.93 4.94 11.87
N GLU A 374 12.10 5.02 12.91
CA GLU A 374 12.27 4.24 14.14
C GLU A 374 11.36 3.01 14.08
N GLY A 375 11.93 1.82 14.27
CA GLY A 375 11.20 0.56 14.19
C GLY A 375 10.98 0.04 12.77
N ASP A 376 10.10 -0.96 12.65
CA ASP A 376 9.87 -1.71 11.43
C ASP A 376 8.68 -1.20 10.61
N SER A 377 8.75 -1.37 9.29
CA SER A 377 7.66 -1.14 8.34
C SER A 377 7.59 -2.31 7.35
N PRO A 378 7.11 -3.50 7.76
CA PRO A 378 7.19 -4.71 6.93
C PRO A 378 6.26 -4.69 5.71
N TYR A 379 5.31 -3.75 5.63
CA TYR A 379 4.22 -3.75 4.65
C TYR A 379 4.22 -2.61 3.64
N MET A 380 5.27 -1.79 3.58
CA MET A 380 5.31 -0.58 2.73
C MET A 380 4.15 0.40 2.98
N LEU A 381 3.74 0.55 4.26
CA LEU A 381 2.62 1.41 4.67
C LEU A 381 3.06 2.70 5.35
N VAL A 382 4.37 2.94 5.46
CA VAL A 382 4.95 4.13 6.07
C VAL A 382 5.93 4.77 5.09
N VAL A 383 5.86 6.09 4.97
CA VAL A 383 6.87 6.91 4.29
C VAL A 383 7.79 7.53 5.35
N ALA A 384 9.09 7.42 5.11
CA ALA A 384 10.13 7.98 5.95
C ALA A 384 11.09 8.86 5.13
N PRO A 385 11.65 9.91 5.72
CA PRO A 385 12.70 10.69 5.06
C PRO A 385 13.96 9.83 4.87
N VAL A 386 14.63 9.95 3.73
CA VAL A 386 16.00 9.44 3.54
C VAL A 386 16.93 10.21 4.48
N ARG A 387 17.92 9.55 5.09
CA ARG A 387 18.92 10.19 5.97
C ARG A 387 19.63 11.34 5.28
N GLU A 388 19.83 12.44 5.98
CA GLU A 388 20.39 13.67 5.40
C GLU A 388 21.79 13.44 4.82
N GLU A 389 22.59 12.60 5.46
CA GLU A 389 23.96 12.26 5.07
C GLU A 389 24.02 11.49 3.74
N ARG A 390 22.89 10.92 3.30
CA ARG A 390 22.76 10.21 2.03
C ARG A 390 22.14 11.06 0.94
N ARG A 391 21.61 12.25 1.27
CA ARG A 391 20.95 13.13 0.30
C ARG A 391 21.98 13.90 -0.51
N THR A 392 21.70 14.03 -1.80
CA THR A 392 22.39 14.94 -2.71
C THR A 392 21.54 16.19 -2.85
N ILE A 393 21.96 17.28 -2.20
CA ILE A 393 21.27 18.58 -2.28
C ILE A 393 21.97 19.41 -3.38
N PRO A 394 21.26 19.85 -4.42
CA PRO A 394 21.84 20.71 -5.45
C PRO A 394 22.23 22.06 -4.84
N ALA A 395 23.27 22.72 -5.37
CA ALA A 395 23.67 24.02 -4.85
C ALA A 395 22.56 25.07 -5.08
N GLU A 396 22.51 26.10 -4.22
CA GLU A 396 21.57 27.21 -4.40
C GLU A 396 21.70 27.83 -5.80
N GLY A 397 20.61 27.87 -6.56
CA GLY A 397 20.57 28.38 -7.93
C GLY A 397 20.76 27.34 -9.04
N GLU A 398 21.15 26.10 -8.73
CA GLU A 398 21.27 25.01 -9.73
C GLU A 398 19.95 24.26 -9.97
N CYS A 399 18.97 24.41 -9.08
CA CYS A 399 17.68 23.74 -9.20
C CYS A 399 16.73 24.56 -10.10
N THR A 400 16.82 24.35 -11.42
CA THR A 400 15.91 24.97 -12.41
C THR A 400 14.73 24.06 -12.79
N ALA A 401 14.64 22.86 -12.20
CA ALA A 401 13.64 21.85 -12.56
C ALA A 401 12.27 22.16 -11.94
N ASN A 402 11.24 22.27 -12.80
CA ASN A 402 9.87 22.55 -12.40
C ASN A 402 8.95 21.38 -12.74
N GLY A 403 7.83 21.25 -12.02
CA GLY A 403 6.86 20.18 -12.24
C GLY A 403 7.51 18.79 -12.28
N LEU A 404 7.23 18.02 -13.33
CA LEU A 404 7.74 16.65 -13.48
C LEU A 404 9.23 16.58 -13.82
N ASP A 405 9.87 17.66 -14.30
CA ASP A 405 11.30 17.66 -14.61
C ASP A 405 12.16 17.42 -13.36
N LYS A 406 11.58 17.65 -12.18
CA LYS A 406 12.17 17.27 -10.89
C LYS A 406 12.60 15.80 -10.86
N LEU A 407 11.95 14.90 -11.60
CA LEU A 407 12.33 13.48 -11.67
C LEU A 407 13.77 13.23 -12.13
N MET A 408 14.32 14.12 -12.97
CA MET A 408 15.64 13.93 -13.57
C MET A 408 16.80 14.23 -12.60
N GLN A 409 16.48 14.71 -11.41
CA GLN A 409 17.47 15.12 -10.42
C GLN A 409 17.84 13.96 -9.49
N ILE A 410 19.15 13.70 -9.39
CA ILE A 410 19.73 12.77 -8.41
C ILE A 410 19.64 13.41 -7.02
N ARG A 411 18.97 12.71 -6.09
CA ARG A 411 18.66 13.22 -4.74
C ARG A 411 19.34 12.48 -3.61
N SER A 412 20.04 11.39 -3.91
CA SER A 412 20.74 10.59 -2.91
C SER A 412 21.70 9.61 -3.58
N ASP A 413 22.47 8.88 -2.78
CA ASP A 413 23.22 7.68 -3.17
C ASP A 413 22.33 6.47 -3.55
N VAL A 414 21.03 6.51 -3.21
CA VAL A 414 20.00 5.53 -3.62
C VAL A 414 18.86 6.16 -4.46
N PRO A 415 19.18 6.79 -5.60
CA PRO A 415 18.26 7.67 -6.32
C PRO A 415 17.00 6.96 -6.86
N ALA A 416 17.03 5.65 -7.12
CA ALA A 416 15.89 4.96 -7.72
C ALA A 416 14.67 4.84 -6.77
N ILE A 417 14.90 4.95 -5.46
CA ILE A 417 13.88 4.86 -4.41
C ILE A 417 13.59 6.19 -3.72
N THR A 418 14.40 7.23 -4.00
CA THR A 418 14.27 8.54 -3.35
C THR A 418 13.26 9.40 -4.10
N HIS A 419 12.19 9.77 -3.40
CA HIS A 419 11.15 10.64 -3.92
C HIS A 419 11.64 12.09 -4.07
N VAL A 420 10.87 12.91 -4.78
CA VAL A 420 11.23 14.32 -5.02
C VAL A 420 11.31 15.16 -3.74
N ASP A 421 10.63 14.74 -2.68
CA ASP A 421 10.65 15.34 -1.34
C ASP A 421 11.67 14.67 -0.39
N TYR A 422 12.62 13.91 -0.93
CA TYR A 422 13.66 13.18 -0.18
C TYR A 422 13.10 12.12 0.79
N SER A 423 11.91 11.60 0.50
CA SER A 423 11.31 10.49 1.24
C SER A 423 11.39 9.17 0.47
N ALA A 424 11.09 8.07 1.15
CA ALA A 424 10.88 6.76 0.54
C ALA A 424 9.83 5.97 1.32
N ARG A 425 9.12 5.07 0.65
CA ARG A 425 8.09 4.21 1.25
C ARG A 425 8.66 2.84 1.60
N VAL A 426 9.01 2.63 2.87
CA VAL A 426 9.95 1.57 3.27
C VAL A 426 9.27 0.23 3.51
N GLN A 427 9.85 -0.85 2.98
CA GLN A 427 9.66 -2.22 3.45
C GLN A 427 10.88 -2.66 4.27
N THR A 428 10.71 -3.00 5.55
CA THR A 428 11.77 -3.67 6.33
C THR A 428 11.66 -5.19 6.18
N VAL A 429 12.82 -5.87 6.13
CA VAL A 429 12.92 -7.32 5.94
C VAL A 429 13.76 -7.91 7.07
N ASP A 430 13.13 -8.64 8.00
CA ASP A 430 13.80 -9.23 9.17
C ASP A 430 14.27 -10.66 8.91
N GLY A 431 13.65 -11.35 7.94
CA GLY A 431 13.91 -12.73 7.56
C GLY A 431 13.07 -13.79 8.28
N VAL A 432 12.24 -13.41 9.25
CA VAL A 432 11.40 -14.38 9.96
C VAL A 432 10.19 -14.78 9.13
N ALA A 433 9.53 -13.80 8.50
CA ALA A 433 8.42 -14.09 7.58
C ALA A 433 8.91 -14.48 6.18
N ASN A 434 10.07 -13.96 5.75
CA ASN A 434 10.63 -14.20 4.42
C ASN A 434 12.15 -14.40 4.42
N PRO A 435 12.63 -15.60 4.80
CA PRO A 435 14.06 -15.89 4.84
C PRO A 435 14.72 -15.86 3.46
N GLN A 436 13.98 -16.22 2.39
CA GLN A 436 14.53 -16.23 1.03
C GLN A 436 14.83 -14.81 0.54
N PHE A 437 13.89 -13.88 0.74
CA PHE A 437 14.10 -12.48 0.33
C PHE A 437 15.18 -11.81 1.17
N ARG A 438 15.27 -12.12 2.47
CA ARG A 438 16.40 -11.70 3.32
C ARG A 438 17.75 -12.16 2.75
N ARG A 439 17.86 -13.44 2.36
CA ARG A 439 19.13 -13.98 1.81
C ARG A 439 19.54 -13.31 0.51
N LEU A 440 18.58 -12.94 -0.33
CA LEU A 440 18.87 -12.14 -1.52
C LEU A 440 19.46 -10.76 -1.14
N LEU A 441 18.84 -10.08 -0.18
CA LEU A 441 19.34 -8.78 0.31
C LEU A 441 20.73 -8.90 0.94
N GLU A 442 20.99 -9.95 1.71
CA GLU A 442 22.32 -10.21 2.30
C GLU A 442 23.38 -10.49 1.23
N ALA A 443 23.06 -11.32 0.22
CA ALA A 443 23.95 -11.58 -0.91
C ALA A 443 24.23 -10.30 -1.72
N TYR A 444 23.20 -9.49 -1.95
CA TYR A 444 23.33 -8.21 -2.62
C TYR A 444 24.17 -7.21 -1.81
N LYS A 445 23.97 -7.14 -0.48
CA LYS A 445 24.77 -6.31 0.43
C LYS A 445 26.23 -6.72 0.44
N ALA A 446 26.52 -8.02 0.51
CA ALA A 446 27.89 -8.53 0.48
C ALA A 446 28.63 -8.11 -0.81
N ARG A 447 27.90 -8.00 -1.93
CA ARG A 447 28.46 -7.59 -3.22
C ARG A 447 28.61 -6.08 -3.38
N THR A 448 27.67 -5.30 -2.84
CA THR A 448 27.54 -3.86 -3.17
C THR A 448 27.84 -2.92 -2.02
N GLY A 449 27.82 -3.42 -0.79
CA GLY A 449 27.79 -2.63 0.43
C GLY A 449 26.41 -2.08 0.80
N TYR A 450 25.36 -2.30 -0.01
CA TYR A 450 24.01 -1.75 0.21
C TYR A 450 23.01 -2.84 0.57
N GLY A 451 22.35 -2.68 1.72
CA GLY A 451 21.36 -3.63 2.24
C GLY A 451 19.94 -3.42 1.74
N LEU A 452 19.76 -2.84 0.55
CA LEU A 452 18.42 -2.54 0.01
C LEU A 452 18.34 -2.63 -1.51
N LEU A 453 17.13 -2.92 -1.99
CA LEU A 453 16.77 -3.01 -3.40
C LEU A 453 15.52 -2.18 -3.69
N VAL A 454 15.32 -1.80 -4.95
CA VAL A 454 14.00 -1.41 -5.45
C VAL A 454 13.08 -2.63 -5.37
N ASN A 455 11.88 -2.46 -4.81
CA ASN A 455 10.81 -3.45 -4.87
C ASN A 455 9.52 -2.79 -5.40
N THR A 456 8.97 -3.35 -6.47
CA THR A 456 7.65 -3.00 -6.99
C THR A 456 6.83 -4.25 -7.31
N SER A 457 5.51 -4.09 -7.42
CA SER A 457 4.58 -5.16 -7.81
C SER A 457 5.04 -5.92 -9.06
N PHE A 458 4.92 -7.24 -9.13
CA PHE A 458 5.15 -7.99 -10.36
C PHE A 458 3.85 -8.05 -11.17
N ASN A 459 3.71 -7.10 -12.10
CA ASN A 459 2.60 -6.93 -13.03
C ASN A 459 2.91 -5.87 -14.09
N VAL A 460 2.08 -5.77 -15.12
CA VAL A 460 2.02 -4.60 -16.00
C VAL A 460 0.87 -3.68 -15.56
N ARG A 461 0.71 -2.55 -16.25
CA ARG A 461 -0.40 -1.62 -16.01
C ARG A 461 -1.75 -2.33 -16.21
N ASP A 462 -2.71 -2.01 -15.34
CA ASP A 462 -4.10 -2.50 -15.37
C ASP A 462 -4.27 -4.03 -15.17
N GLU A 463 -3.21 -4.73 -14.74
CA GLU A 463 -3.26 -6.14 -14.32
C GLU A 463 -3.00 -6.30 -12.80
N PRO A 464 -3.61 -7.31 -12.14
CA PRO A 464 -3.25 -7.69 -10.77
C PRO A 464 -1.78 -8.15 -10.67
N ILE A 465 -1.28 -8.26 -9.43
CA ILE A 465 0.01 -8.92 -9.16
C ILE A 465 -0.07 -10.37 -9.63
N VAL A 466 0.97 -10.86 -10.32
CA VAL A 466 1.03 -12.24 -10.83
C VAL A 466 0.82 -13.25 -9.70
N CYS A 467 0.02 -14.28 -9.94
CA CYS A 467 -0.32 -15.28 -8.92
C CYS A 467 0.41 -16.60 -9.18
N SER A 468 0.26 -17.14 -10.39
CA SER A 468 0.77 -18.46 -10.82
C SER A 468 2.09 -18.38 -11.62
N PRO A 469 2.78 -19.51 -11.83
CA PRO A 469 3.93 -19.57 -12.74
C PRO A 469 3.59 -19.10 -14.16
N GLU A 470 2.37 -19.41 -14.63
CA GLU A 470 1.86 -18.94 -15.92
C GLU A 470 1.73 -17.41 -15.98
N ASP A 471 1.17 -16.80 -14.93
CA ASP A 471 1.06 -15.33 -14.85
C ASP A 471 2.45 -14.67 -14.87
N ALA A 472 3.39 -15.23 -14.10
CA ALA A 472 4.76 -14.73 -14.02
C ALA A 472 5.48 -14.84 -15.36
N TRP A 473 5.36 -15.99 -16.04
CA TRP A 473 5.90 -16.21 -17.37
C TRP A 473 5.28 -15.27 -18.40
N ARG A 474 3.94 -15.14 -18.44
CA ARG A 474 3.27 -14.22 -19.36
C ARG A 474 3.75 -12.79 -19.16
N CYS A 475 3.85 -12.33 -17.92
CA CYS A 475 4.34 -10.99 -17.60
C CYS A 475 5.82 -10.82 -17.99
N PHE A 476 6.67 -11.81 -17.67
CA PHE A 476 8.07 -11.82 -18.07
C PHE A 476 8.23 -11.78 -19.60
N MET A 477 7.45 -12.56 -20.33
CA MET A 477 7.49 -12.61 -21.79
C MET A 477 6.97 -11.32 -22.45
N ALA A 478 5.94 -10.69 -21.87
CA ALA A 478 5.35 -9.46 -22.37
C ALA A 478 6.13 -8.17 -22.03
N THR A 479 7.18 -8.25 -21.20
CA THR A 479 7.97 -7.10 -20.75
C THR A 479 9.45 -7.23 -21.11
N GLU A 480 10.20 -6.15 -20.95
CA GLU A 480 11.66 -6.16 -21.12
C GLU A 480 12.42 -6.45 -19.81
N MET A 481 11.87 -7.27 -18.91
CA MET A 481 12.64 -7.76 -17.76
C MET A 481 13.84 -8.55 -18.27
N ASP A 482 15.00 -8.39 -17.65
CA ASP A 482 16.21 -9.08 -18.08
C ASP A 482 16.25 -10.54 -17.60
N MET A 483 15.67 -10.82 -16.43
CA MET A 483 15.74 -12.10 -15.75
C MET A 483 14.43 -12.41 -15.00
N LEU A 484 14.05 -13.68 -14.96
CA LEU A 484 13.01 -14.20 -14.08
C LEU A 484 13.63 -15.24 -13.14
N ALA A 485 13.60 -14.96 -11.84
CA ALA A 485 13.92 -15.89 -10.77
C ALA A 485 12.62 -16.46 -10.19
N ILE A 486 12.32 -17.72 -10.50
CA ILE A 486 11.06 -18.39 -10.17
C ILE A 486 11.32 -19.74 -9.48
N GLY A 487 10.98 -19.84 -8.20
CA GLY A 487 11.40 -20.98 -7.39
C GLY A 487 12.94 -21.14 -7.42
N PRO A 488 13.49 -22.34 -7.64
CA PRO A 488 14.93 -22.55 -7.77
C PRO A 488 15.49 -22.21 -9.16
N PHE A 489 14.66 -21.76 -10.12
CA PHE A 489 15.03 -21.57 -11.51
C PHE A 489 15.36 -20.12 -11.83
N VAL A 490 16.33 -19.93 -12.73
CA VAL A 490 16.70 -18.63 -13.30
C VAL A 490 16.52 -18.68 -14.81
N LEU A 491 15.76 -17.74 -15.34
CA LEU A 491 15.55 -17.58 -16.78
C LEU A 491 16.15 -16.26 -17.23
N HIS A 492 16.92 -16.31 -18.31
CA HIS A 492 17.48 -15.15 -18.97
C HIS A 492 16.62 -14.77 -20.17
N LYS A 493 16.21 -13.50 -20.26
CA LYS A 493 15.29 -13.03 -21.31
C LYS A 493 15.84 -13.23 -22.72
N GLU A 494 17.15 -13.09 -22.89
CA GLU A 494 17.86 -13.25 -24.16
C GLU A 494 17.88 -14.69 -24.69
N ASN A 495 17.58 -15.68 -23.84
CA ASN A 495 17.56 -17.10 -24.18
C ASN A 495 16.15 -17.64 -24.46
N GLN A 496 15.10 -16.79 -24.40
CA GLN A 496 13.70 -17.20 -24.57
C GLN A 496 13.19 -17.04 -25.99
#